data_AF-A0A4V3Z7U0-F1
#
_entry.id   AF-A0A4V3Z7U0-F1
#
_cell.length_a   1.000
_cell.length_b   1.000
_cell.length_c   1.000
_cell.angle_alpha   90.00
_cell.angle_beta   90.00
_cell.angle_gamma   90.00
#
_symmetry.space_group_name_H-M   'P 1'
#
loop_
_entity.id
_entity.type
_entity.pdbx_description
1 polymer ?
#
loop_
_entity_poly.entity_id
_entity_poly.type
_entity_poly.pdbx_seq_one_letter_code
_entity_poly.pdbx_strand_id
1 'polypeptide(L)'
;MPDEVGAAVTAAMGEALRNVRSHAGTGGAQVLARFSPGRLEVSVIDQGRGFRPAELAADGRSLGLRRSVSDRMQAVGGTADIWSEPG
;
A
#
# COMPACT_ATOMS: atom_id res chain seq x y z
N MET A 1 11.09 17.13 -3.69
CA MET A 1 10.29 16.03 -4.27
C MET A 1 9.36 16.67 -5.29
N PRO A 2 9.29 16.19 -6.53
CA PRO A 2 8.29 16.67 -7.49
C PRO A 2 6.87 16.47 -6.93
N ASP A 3 5.95 17.40 -7.19
CA ASP A 3 4.59 17.40 -6.63
C ASP A 3 3.82 16.11 -6.96
N GLU A 4 4.05 15.57 -8.15
CA GLU A 4 3.48 14.30 -8.63
C GLU A 4 3.90 13.08 -7.79
N VAL A 5 5.17 13.03 -7.34
CA VAL A 5 5.68 11.95 -6.48
C VAL A 5 4.99 12.00 -5.12
N GLY A 6 4.87 13.20 -4.54
CA GLY A 6 4.16 13.41 -3.27
C GLY A 6 2.70 12.95 -3.37
N ALA A 7 2.00 13.37 -4.43
CA ALA A 7 0.62 12.99 -4.66
C ALA A 7 0.44 11.46 -4.83
N ALA A 8 1.32 10.80 -5.58
CA ALA A 8 1.30 9.35 -5.75
C ALA A 8 1.47 8.61 -4.42
N VAL A 9 2.45 9.03 -3.61
CA VAL A 9 2.73 8.44 -2.30
C VAL A 9 1.56 8.67 -1.34
N THR A 10 1.01 9.89 -1.26
CA THR A 10 -0.14 10.18 -0.38
C THR A 10 -1.39 9.38 -0.79
N ALA A 11 -1.64 9.23 -2.10
CA ALA A 11 -2.75 8.43 -2.60
C ALA A 11 -2.59 6.94 -2.25
N ALA A 12 -1.40 6.38 -2.46
CA ALA A 12 -1.05 5.00 -2.12
C ALA A 12 -1.20 4.73 -0.62
N MET A 13 -0.65 5.60 0.23
CA MET A 13 -0.78 5.52 1.68
C MET A 13 -2.24 5.61 2.13
N GLY A 14 -3.00 6.55 1.55
CA GLY A 14 -4.42 6.71 1.84
C GLY A 14 -5.23 5.45 1.52
N GLU A 15 -4.92 4.77 0.42
CA GLU A 15 -5.55 3.50 0.07
C GLU A 15 -5.19 2.39 1.07
N ALA A 16 -3.91 2.25 1.42
CA ALA A 16 -3.49 1.27 2.42
C ALA A 16 -4.22 1.48 3.76
N LEU A 17 -4.31 2.72 4.25
CA LEU A 17 -5.03 3.03 5.49
C LEU A 17 -6.54 2.77 5.41
N ARG A 18 -7.16 3.00 4.24
CA ARG A 18 -8.57 2.62 4.01
C ARG A 18 -8.77 1.11 4.12
N ASN A 19 -7.83 0.33 3.61
CA ASN A 19 -7.89 -1.14 3.71
C ASN A 19 -7.72 -1.62 5.13
N VAL A 20 -6.79 -1.02 5.89
CA VAL A 20 -6.65 -1.33 7.32
C VAL A 20 -7.99 -1.09 8.02
N ARG A 21 -8.56 0.11 7.87
CA ARG A 21 -9.83 0.47 8.52
C ARG A 21 -10.98 -0.46 8.13
N SER A 22 -11.07 -0.85 6.86
CA SER A 22 -12.23 -1.58 6.35
C SER A 22 -12.09 -3.09 6.50
N HIS A 23 -10.87 -3.62 6.56
CA HIS A 23 -10.62 -5.06 6.39
C HIS A 23 -9.73 -5.68 7.47
N ALA A 24 -8.75 -4.95 8.02
CA ALA A 24 -7.74 -5.54 8.90
C ALA A 24 -8.30 -6.05 10.24
N GLY A 25 -9.41 -5.46 10.73
CA GLY A 25 -10.00 -5.88 12.01
C GLY A 25 -9.13 -5.54 13.22
N THR A 26 -8.24 -4.54 13.09
CA THR A 26 -7.35 -4.05 14.14
C THR A 26 -7.64 -2.60 14.49
N GLY A 27 -7.15 -2.15 15.66
CA GLY A 27 -7.37 -0.80 16.18
C GLY A 27 -6.50 0.30 15.56
N GLY A 28 -5.51 -0.05 14.73
CA GLY A 28 -4.66 0.95 14.09
C GLY A 28 -3.59 0.37 13.16
N ALA A 29 -2.87 1.29 12.52
CA ALA A 29 -1.70 1.01 11.72
C ALA A 29 -0.59 2.00 12.04
N GLN A 30 0.64 1.60 11.77
CA GLN A 30 1.84 2.43 11.84
C GLN A 30 2.21 2.88 10.43
N VAL A 31 2.60 4.14 10.31
CA VAL A 31 3.16 4.69 9.07
C VAL A 31 4.61 5.05 9.34
N LEU A 32 5.51 4.47 8.55
CA LEU A 32 6.94 4.74 8.60
C LEU A 32 7.35 5.42 7.30
N ALA A 33 7.99 6.57 7.40
CA ALA A 33 8.60 7.25 6.26
C ALA A 33 10.12 7.29 6.45
N ARG A 34 10.85 6.78 5.47
CA ARG A 34 12.32 6.88 5.42
C ARG A 34 12.72 7.69 4.21
N PHE A 35 13.60 8.65 4.45
CA PHE A 35 14.20 9.47 3.41
C PHE A 35 15.69 9.16 3.34
N SER A 36 16.17 8.90 2.14
CA SER A 36 17.59 8.81 1.83
C SER A 36 17.87 9.59 0.54
N PRO A 37 19.14 9.90 0.21
CA PRO A 37 19.46 10.60 -1.03
C PRO A 37 18.84 9.91 -2.25
N GLY A 38 17.90 10.59 -2.91
CA GLY A 38 17.21 10.09 -4.10
C GLY A 38 16.08 9.06 -3.85
N ARG A 39 15.72 8.74 -2.60
CA ARG A 39 14.66 7.74 -2.32
C ARG A 39 13.77 8.15 -1.14
N LEU A 40 12.47 8.02 -1.35
CA LEU A 40 11.44 8.04 -0.31
C LEU A 40 10.82 6.64 -0.22
N GLU A 41 10.80 6.09 0.98
CA GLU A 41 10.11 4.84 1.28
C GLU A 41 9.05 5.10 2.33
N VAL A 42 7.80 4.72 2.03
CA VAL A 42 6.68 4.79 2.96
C VAL A 42 6.12 3.39 3.16
N SER A 43 6.03 2.96 4.41
CA SER A 43 5.46 1.67 4.79
C SER A 43 4.24 1.88 5.68
N VAL A 44 3.14 1.18 5.37
CA VAL A 44 1.95 1.10 6.21
C VAL A 44 1.90 -0.30 6.78
N ILE A 45 1.92 -0.41 8.11
CA ILE A 45 2.02 -1.68 8.83
C ILE A 45 0.85 -1.78 9.80
N ASP A 46 0.02 -2.80 9.65
CA ASP A 46 -1.05 -3.12 10.59
C ASP A 46 -0.82 -4.49 11.25
N GLN A 47 -1.58 -4.76 12.30
CA GLN A 47 -1.59 -6.04 13.03
C GLN A 47 -2.98 -6.68 12.91
N GLY A 48 -3.56 -6.61 11.71
CA GLY A 48 -4.85 -7.21 11.41
C GLY A 48 -4.75 -8.66 10.98
N ARG A 49 -5.90 -9.24 10.67
CA ARG A 49 -6.05 -10.65 10.28
C ARG A 49 -5.30 -11.07 9.01
N GLY A 50 -4.74 -10.11 8.27
CA GLY A 50 -4.08 -10.31 6.99
C GLY A 50 -4.96 -10.89 5.88
N PHE A 51 -4.34 -11.14 4.73
CA PHE A 51 -4.98 -11.78 3.57
C PHE A 51 -3.92 -12.43 2.68
N ARG A 52 -4.28 -13.46 1.91
CA ARG A 52 -3.39 -14.01 0.88
C ARG A 52 -3.54 -13.24 -0.43
N PRO A 53 -2.51 -12.54 -0.91
CA PRO A 53 -2.64 -11.75 -2.12
C PRO A 53 -2.83 -12.58 -3.39
N ALA A 54 -2.32 -13.82 -3.40
CA ALA A 54 -2.50 -14.77 -4.49
C ALA A 54 -3.96 -15.22 -4.64
N GLU A 55 -4.66 -15.46 -3.52
CA GLU A 55 -6.06 -15.89 -3.52
C GLU A 55 -6.98 -14.77 -4.01
N LEU A 56 -6.72 -13.52 -3.59
CA LEU A 56 -7.47 -12.37 -4.09
C LEU A 56 -7.29 -12.16 -5.61
N ALA A 57 -6.14 -12.53 -6.18
CA ALA A 57 -5.87 -12.37 -7.61
C ALA A 57 -6.70 -13.35 -8.45
N ALA A 58 -6.92 -14.56 -7.94
CA ALA A 58 -7.78 -15.56 -8.55
C ALA A 58 -9.27 -15.14 -8.53
N ASP A 59 -9.70 -14.47 -7.46
CA ASP A 59 -11.09 -14.03 -7.26
C ASP A 59 -11.44 -12.69 -7.96
N GLY A 60 -10.51 -12.08 -8.69
CA GLY A 60 -10.73 -10.78 -9.33
C GLY A 60 -10.71 -9.57 -8.37
N ARG A 61 -10.73 -9.80 -7.05
CA ARG A 61 -10.84 -8.77 -6.00
C ARG A 61 -9.51 -8.06 -5.70
N SER A 62 -8.36 -8.70 -5.91
CA SER A 62 -7.02 -8.09 -5.74
C SER A 62 -6.68 -7.07 -6.82
N LEU A 63 -7.31 -7.20 -8.00
CA LEU A 63 -6.97 -6.43 -9.18
C LEU A 63 -7.15 -4.93 -8.93
N GLY A 64 -8.14 -4.50 -8.15
CA GLY A 64 -8.36 -3.09 -7.85
C GLY A 64 -7.29 -2.48 -6.94
N LEU A 65 -6.92 -3.18 -5.86
CA LEU A 65 -5.97 -2.65 -4.88
C LEU A 65 -4.53 -2.66 -5.42
N ARG A 66 -4.07 -3.83 -5.89
CA ARG A 66 -2.69 -4.00 -6.37
C ARG A 66 -2.43 -3.17 -7.61
N ARG A 67 -3.32 -3.19 -8.62
CA ARG A 67 -3.13 -2.34 -9.80
C ARG A 67 -3.20 -0.88 -9.43
N SER A 68 -4.18 -0.43 -8.66
CA SER A 68 -4.31 1.02 -8.44
C SER A 68 -3.12 1.60 -7.66
N VAL A 69 -2.55 0.89 -6.67
CA VAL A 69 -1.37 1.36 -5.94
C VAL A 69 -0.11 1.22 -6.79
N SER A 70 0.12 0.05 -7.40
CA SER A 70 1.33 -0.18 -8.21
C SER A 70 1.35 0.67 -9.48
N ASP A 71 0.25 0.82 -10.21
CA ASP A 71 0.17 1.61 -11.44
C ASP A 71 0.45 3.10 -11.18
N ARG A 72 -0.06 3.65 -10.07
CA ARG A 72 0.21 5.05 -9.66
C ARG A 72 1.67 5.26 -9.30
N MET A 73 2.28 4.31 -8.59
CA MET A 73 3.70 4.40 -8.26
C MET A 73 4.57 4.27 -9.51
N GLN A 74 4.23 3.36 -10.42
CA GLN A 74 4.93 3.21 -11.70
C GLN A 74 4.85 4.49 -12.56
N ALA A 75 3.72 5.19 -12.55
CA ALA A 75 3.55 6.45 -13.28
C ALA A 75 4.54 7.56 -12.84
N VAL A 76 5.08 7.47 -11.62
CA VAL A 76 6.10 8.40 -11.11
C VAL A 76 7.49 7.76 -10.98
N GLY A 77 7.71 6.61 -11.64
CA GLY A 77 8.98 5.87 -11.61
C GLY A 77 9.28 5.13 -10.30
N GLY A 78 8.28 4.98 -9.42
CA GLY A 78 8.38 4.27 -8.16
C GLY A 78 7.84 2.83 -8.23
N THR A 79 7.93 2.13 -7.10
CA THR A 79 7.39 0.78 -6.92
C THR A 79 6.52 0.71 -5.67
N ALA A 80 5.68 -0.32 -5.60
CA ALA A 80 4.91 -0.65 -4.40
C ALA A 80 4.83 -2.16 -4.26
N ASP A 81 5.16 -2.63 -3.07
CA ASP A 81 5.12 -4.03 -2.68
C ASP A 81 4.10 -4.22 -1.54
N ILE A 82 3.39 -5.34 -1.57
CA ILE A 82 2.38 -5.68 -0.58
C ILE A 82 2.68 -7.08 -0.05
N TRP A 83 3.05 -7.14 1.23
CA TRP A 83 3.24 -8.36 1.99
C TRP A 83 2.10 -8.52 2.99
N SER A 84 1.40 -9.66 2.94
CA SER A 84 0.34 -10.00 3.88
C SER A 84 0.19 -11.52 3.91
N GLU A 85 -0.08 -12.07 5.09
CA GLU A 85 -0.42 -13.46 5.32
C GLU A 85 -1.58 -13.51 6.32
N PRO A 86 -2.53 -14.45 6.20
CA PRO A 86 -3.57 -14.62 7.21
C PRO A 86 -2.98 -15.05 8.56
N GLY A 87 -3.36 -14.36 9.64
CA GLY A 87 -2.91 -14.70 11.01
C GLY A 87 -2.65 -13.48 11.87
#